data_AF-A0A378MZF5-F1
#
_entry.id   AF-A0A378MZF5-F1
#
_cell.length_a   1.000
_cell.length_b   1.000
_cell.length_c   1.000
_cell.angle_alpha   90.00
_cell.angle_beta   90.00
_cell.angle_gamma   90.00
#
_symmetry.space_group_name_H-M   'P 1'
#
loop_
_entity.id
_entity.type
_entity.pdbx_description
1 polymer ?
#
loop_
_entity_poly.entity_id
_entity_poly.type
_entity_poly.pdbx_seq_one_letter_code
_entity_poly.pdbx_strand_id
1 'polypeptide(L)' 'MEKTRCLPNPTNINAEVAPQSTKAEALDFVEIDYQKAGSSEEGKRLIDKWLAEIKLAN' A
#
# COMPACT_ATOMS: atom_id res chain seq x y z
N MET A 1 -2.80 -27.32 -3.18
CA MET A 1 -1.66 -26.39 -3.33
C MET A 1 -1.84 -25.32 -2.27
N GLU A 2 -0.97 -25.31 -1.27
CA GLU A 2 -1.01 -24.32 -0.20
C GLU A 2 -0.60 -22.96 -0.79
N LYS A 3 -1.45 -21.95 -0.60
CA LYS A 3 -1.22 -20.61 -1.15
C LYS A 3 -0.05 -19.99 -0.39
N THR A 4 1.15 -20.01 -0.98
CA THR A 4 2.35 -19.41 -0.38
C THR A 4 2.06 -17.93 -0.10
N ARG A 5 1.89 -17.60 1.18
CA ARG A 5 1.62 -16.22 1.62
C ARG A 5 2.93 -15.44 1.52
N CYS A 6 3.00 -14.45 0.64
CA CYS A 6 4.09 -13.47 0.68
C CYS A 6 4.00 -12.70 2.00
N LEU A 7 5.05 -12.77 2.82
CA LEU A 7 5.10 -12.06 4.09
C LEU A 7 5.58 -10.61 3.90
N PRO A 8 5.07 -9.65 4.69
CA PRO A 8 5.59 -8.29 4.69
C PRO A 8 7.09 -8.24 4.98
N ASN A 9 7.80 -7.28 4.38
CA ASN A 9 9.19 -7.00 4.74
C ASN A 9 9.24 -6.26 6.10
N PRO A 10 10.26 -6.54 6.92
CA PRO A 10 10.48 -5.80 8.16
C PRO A 10 10.93 -4.36 7.86
N THR A 11 10.56 -3.43 8.76
CA THR A 11 11.03 -2.04 8.72
C THR A 11 12.32 -1.82 9.50
N ASN A 12 12.65 -2.71 10.44
CA ASN A 12 13.93 -2.69 11.13
C ASN A 12 15.03 -3.21 10.20
N ILE A 13 16.01 -2.36 9.90
CA ILE A 13 17.13 -2.66 8.98
C ILE A 13 18.02 -3.83 9.44
N ASN A 14 17.97 -4.20 10.73
CA ASN A 14 18.76 -5.30 11.29
C ASN A 14 17.98 -6.62 11.38
N ALA A 15 16.70 -6.65 10.99
CA ALA A 15 15.88 -7.85 11.06
C ALA A 15 16.13 -8.77 9.87
N GLU A 16 16.09 -10.08 10.11
CA GLU A 16 16.15 -11.07 9.03
C GLU A 16 14.84 -11.04 8.20
N VAL A 17 14.99 -10.99 6.88
CA VAL A 17 13.86 -11.03 5.95
C VAL A 17 13.47 -12.47 5.68
N ALA A 18 12.19 -12.79 5.78
CA ALA A 18 11.70 -14.15 5.56
C ALA A 18 11.95 -14.58 4.10
N PRO A 19 12.38 -15.84 3.83
CA PRO A 19 12.67 -16.31 2.47
C PRO A 19 11.51 -16.18 1.48
N GLN A 20 10.28 -16.16 1.98
CA GLN A 20 9.02 -16.01 1.23
C GLN A 20 8.58 -14.55 1.06
N SER A 21 9.30 -13.58 1.61
CA SER A 21 9.05 -12.15 1.37
C SER A 21 9.56 -11.73 0.00
N THR A 22 8.88 -10.76 -0.61
CA THR A 22 9.33 -10.17 -1.87
C THR A 22 10.57 -9.31 -1.61
N LYS A 23 11.65 -9.52 -2.37
CA LYS A 23 12.86 -8.69 -2.27
C LYS A 23 12.54 -7.26 -2.67
N ALA A 24 12.70 -6.32 -1.75
CA ALA A 24 12.33 -4.92 -1.98
C ALA A 24 13.15 -4.31 -3.13
N GLU A 25 14.41 -4.69 -3.25
CA GLU A 25 15.35 -4.16 -4.26
C GLU A 25 14.99 -4.56 -5.70
N ALA A 26 14.10 -5.54 -5.85
CA ALA A 26 13.61 -6.01 -7.15
C ALA A 26 12.32 -5.32 -7.60
N LEU A 27 11.79 -4.38 -6.80
CA LEU A 27 10.51 -3.70 -7.06
C LEU A 27 10.73 -2.25 -7.45
N ASP A 28 9.91 -1.76 -8.37
CA ASP A 28 9.79 -0.34 -8.69
C ASP A 28 8.71 0.28 -7.78
N PHE A 29 9.15 1.04 -6.78
CA PHE A 29 8.25 1.66 -5.81
C PHE A 29 7.92 3.09 -6.21
N VAL A 30 6.64 3.43 -6.12
CA VAL A 30 6.21 4.83 -6.13
C VAL A 30 6.49 5.46 -4.76
N GLU A 31 6.94 6.72 -4.78
CA GLU A 31 7.03 7.51 -3.55
C GLU A 31 5.63 7.93 -3.10
N ILE A 32 5.27 7.58 -1.86
CA ILE A 32 3.99 7.96 -1.27
C ILE A 32 4.21 9.10 -0.28
N ASP A 33 3.54 10.23 -0.51
CA ASP A 33 3.41 11.28 0.50
C ASP A 33 2.39 10.86 1.57
N TYR A 34 2.89 10.21 2.62
CA TYR A 34 2.06 9.72 3.73
C TYR A 34 1.43 10.84 4.55
N GLN A 35 2.03 12.04 4.60
CA GLN A 35 1.45 13.16 5.36
C GLN A 35 0.18 13.67 4.67
N LYS A 36 0.24 13.84 3.35
CA LYS A 36 -0.92 14.22 2.56
C LYS A 36 -1.95 13.09 2.52
N ALA A 37 -1.54 11.88 2.15
CA ALA A 37 -2.46 10.76 1.99
C ALA A 37 -3.11 10.30 3.31
N GLY A 38 -2.42 10.48 4.44
CA GLY A 38 -2.92 10.18 5.78
C GLY A 38 -3.76 11.29 6.42
N SER A 39 -3.91 12.44 5.75
CA SER A 39 -4.72 13.55 6.26
C SER A 39 -6.23 13.26 6.18
N SER A 40 -6.98 13.83 7.13
CA SER A 40 -8.45 13.66 7.16
C SER A 40 -9.11 14.34 5.95
N GLU A 41 -8.56 15.47 5.52
CA GLU A 41 -9.03 16.26 4.39
C GLU A 41 -8.89 15.48 3.08
N GLU A 42 -7.70 14.94 2.80
CA GLU A 42 -7.44 14.19 1.57
C GLU A 42 -8.18 12.85 1.56
N GLY A 43 -8.24 12.15 2.70
CA GLY A 43 -8.97 10.90 2.81
C GLY A 43 -10.45 11.05 2.47
N LYS A 44 -11.13 12.06 3.05
CA LYS A 44 -12.55 12.35 2.74
C LYS A 44 -12.70 12.74 1.26
N ARG A 45 -11.86 13.64 0.77
CA ARG A 45 -11.91 14.10 -0.63
C ARG A 45 -11.80 12.95 -1.63
N LEU A 46 -10.88 12.01 -1.41
CA LEU A 46 -10.68 10.86 -2.28
C LEU A 46 -11.87 9.87 -2.23
N ILE A 47 -12.41 9.62 -1.04
CA ILE A 47 -13.57 8.75 -0.86
C ILE A 47 -14.81 9.35 -1.54
N ASP A 48 -15.09 10.64 -1.30
CA ASP A 48 -16.23 11.34 -1.88
C ASP A 48 -16.14 11.37 -3.42
N LYS A 49 -14.94 11.63 -3.95
CA LYS A 49 -14.68 11.60 -5.39
C LYS A 49 -14.94 10.21 -5.98
N TRP A 50 -14.39 9.15 -5.38
CA TRP A 50 -14.62 7.78 -5.86
C TRP A 50 -16.10 7.40 -5.81
N LEU A 51 -16.80 7.79 -4.73
CA LEU A 51 -18.22 7.53 -4.59
C LEU A 51 -19.02 8.20 -5.71
N ALA A 52 -18.78 9.49 -5.96
CA ALA A 52 -19.50 10.27 -6.96
C ALA A 52 -19.18 9.83 -8.40
N GLU A 53 -17.90 9.68 -8.73
CA GLU A 53 -17.44 9.53 -10.12
C GLU A 53 -17.34 8.08 -10.60
N ILE A 54 -17.20 7.11 -9.68
CA ILE A 54 -16.98 5.71 -10.05
C ILE A 54 -18.16 4.85 -9.61
N LYS A 55 -18.59 4.97 -8.35
CA LYS A 55 -19.62 4.07 -7.80
C LYS A 55 -21.03 4.51 -8.15
N LEU A 56 -21.32 5.81 -8.11
CA LEU A 56 -22.65 6.38 -8.36
C LEU A 56 -22.82 6.92 -9.79
N ALA A 57 -21.74 6.98 -10.57
CA ALA A 57 -21.79 7.33 -11.97
C ALA A 57 -22.40 6.18 -12.78
N ASN A 58 -23.73 6.16 -12.85
CA ASN A 58 -24.55 5.38 -13.77
C ASN A 58 -25.38 6.34 -14.62
#